data_AF-A0A088QV42-F1
#
_entry.id   AF-A0A088QV42-F1
#
_cell.length_a   1.000
_cell.length_b   1.000
_cell.length_c   1.000
_cell.angle_alpha   90.00
_cell.angle_beta   90.00
_cell.angle_gamma   90.00
#
_symmetry.space_group_name_H-M   'P 1'
#
loop_
_entity.id
_entity.type
_entity.pdbx_description
1 polymer ?
#
loop_
_entity_poly.entity_id
_entity_poly.type
_entity_poly.pdbx_seq_one_letter_code
_entity_poly.pdbx_strand_id
1 'polypeptide(L)' 'MSELQNKADELGGKVKEAAGDAVGNDDLANQGKGEQAASKVKQGAEDLKDKATETLGKLTDK' A
#
# COMPACT_ATOMS: atom_id res chain seq x y z
N MET A 1 46.28 -6.86 0.64
CA MET A 1 44.81 -7.06 0.71
C MET A 1 44.14 -5.69 0.89
N SER A 2 44.16 -4.82 -0.13
CA SER A 2 43.76 -3.40 0.07
C SER A 2 42.85 -2.83 -1.02
N GLU A 3 42.85 -3.37 -2.24
CA GLU A 3 41.98 -2.88 -3.31
C GLU A 3 40.74 -3.75 -3.55
N LEU A 4 40.88 -5.08 -3.40
CA LEU A 4 39.76 -6.01 -3.53
C LEU A 4 38.69 -5.77 -2.44
N GLN A 5 39.14 -5.43 -1.22
CA GLN A 5 38.25 -5.18 -0.08
C GLN A 5 37.47 -3.88 -0.29
N ASN A 6 38.11 -2.80 -0.76
CA ASN A 6 37.42 -1.55 -1.10
C ASN A 6 36.38 -1.74 -2.20
N LYS A 7 36.72 -2.45 -3.29
CA LYS A 7 35.74 -2.72 -4.37
C LYS A 7 34.59 -3.62 -3.93
N ALA A 8 34.84 -4.58 -3.04
CA ALA A 8 33.80 -5.45 -2.50
C ALA A 8 32.86 -4.69 -1.55
N ASP A 9 33.39 -3.78 -0.73
CA ASP A 9 32.60 -2.88 0.11
C ASP A 9 31.77 -1.89 -0.73
N GLU A 10 32.32 -1.32 -1.81
CA GLU A 10 31.55 -0.46 -2.72
C GLU A 10 30.45 -1.23 -3.46
N LEU A 11 30.72 -2.44 -3.93
CA LEU A 11 29.70 -3.30 -4.56
C LEU A 11 28.64 -3.76 -3.56
N GLY A 12 29.05 -4.17 -2.36
CA GLY A 12 28.15 -4.56 -1.29
C GLY A 12 27.28 -3.40 -0.80
N GLY A 13 27.85 -2.19 -0.75
CA GLY A 13 27.14 -0.95 -0.45
C GLY A 13 26.05 -0.67 -1.48
N LYS A 14 26.39 -0.65 -2.77
CA LYS A 14 25.42 -0.43 -3.86
C LYS A 14 24.31 -1.49 -3.91
N VAL A 15 24.66 -2.75 -3.62
CA VAL A 15 23.67 -3.84 -3.55
C VAL A 15 22.73 -3.67 -2.35
N LYS A 16 23.25 -3.26 -1.18
CA LYS A 16 22.41 -2.97 0.00
C LYS A 16 21.55 -1.73 -0.20
N GLU A 17 22.07 -0.69 -0.84
CA GLU A 17 21.28 0.50 -1.20
C GLU A 17 20.19 0.14 -2.20
N ALA A 18 20.50 -0.58 -3.28
CA ALA A 18 19.50 -1.00 -4.27
C ALA A 18 18.44 -1.96 -3.69
N ALA A 19 18.86 -2.91 -2.84
CA ALA A 19 17.95 -3.81 -2.16
C ALA A 19 17.09 -3.07 -1.11
N GLY A 20 17.67 -2.09 -0.41
CA GLY A 20 16.96 -1.24 0.55
C GLY A 20 15.97 -0.28 -0.11
N ASP A 21 16.29 0.26 -1.28
CA ASP A 21 15.40 1.13 -2.05
C ASP A 21 14.23 0.32 -2.64
N ALA A 22 14.50 -0.88 -3.15
CA ALA A 22 13.48 -1.78 -3.68
C ALA A 22 12.58 -2.40 -2.60
N VAL A 23 13.12 -2.78 -1.44
CA VAL A 23 12.33 -3.36 -0.33
C VAL A 23 11.66 -2.28 0.52
N GLY A 24 12.34 -1.15 0.75
CA GLY A 24 11.89 -0.10 1.65
C GLY A 24 10.84 0.84 1.05
N ASN A 25 10.81 1.02 -0.28
CA ASN A 25 9.82 1.87 -0.94
C ASN A 25 8.54 1.13 -1.29
N ASP A 26 8.60 -0.19 -1.55
CA ASP A 26 7.40 -0.97 -1.88
C ASP A 26 6.52 -1.22 -0.64
N ASP A 27 7.10 -1.49 0.55
CA ASP A 27 6.29 -1.72 1.76
C ASP A 27 5.60 -0.44 2.26
N LEU A 28 6.30 0.70 2.24
CA LEU A 28 5.75 2.02 2.58
C LEU A 28 4.72 2.51 1.53
N ALA A 29 4.96 2.25 0.24
CA ALA A 29 3.98 2.56 -0.80
C ALA A 29 2.76 1.63 -0.75
N ASN A 30 2.93 0.36 -0.35
CA ASN A 30 1.83 -0.61 -0.22
C ASN A 30 0.97 -0.38 1.02
N GLN A 31 1.54 0.09 2.15
CA GLN A 31 0.73 0.48 3.30
C GLN A 31 -0.15 1.70 2.97
N GLY A 32 0.41 2.75 2.37
CA GLY A 32 -0.35 3.95 1.98
C GLY A 32 -1.39 3.68 0.88
N LYS A 33 -1.05 2.88 -0.14
CA LYS A 33 -2.00 2.50 -1.20
C LYS A 33 -3.03 1.48 -0.73
N GLY A 34 -2.65 0.56 0.15
CA GLY A 34 -3.54 -0.41 0.77
C GLY A 34 -4.60 0.27 1.64
N GLU A 35 -4.20 1.25 2.46
CA GLU A 35 -5.13 2.06 3.25
C GLU A 35 -6.03 2.95 2.39
N GLN A 36 -5.50 3.55 1.31
CA GLN A 36 -6.33 4.31 0.38
C GLN A 36 -7.32 3.43 -0.39
N ALA A 37 -6.89 2.25 -0.83
CA ALA A 37 -7.76 1.29 -1.53
C ALA A 37 -8.84 0.75 -0.59
N ALA A 38 -8.46 0.35 0.63
CA ALA A 38 -9.40 -0.11 1.66
C ALA A 38 -10.39 1.00 2.05
N SER A 39 -9.95 2.24 2.16
CA SER A 39 -10.82 3.39 2.47
C SER A 39 -11.81 3.65 1.34
N LYS A 40 -11.38 3.65 0.08
CA LYS A 40 -12.29 3.80 -1.08
C LYS A 40 -13.31 2.67 -1.17
N VAL A 41 -12.90 1.44 -0.89
CA VAL A 41 -13.80 0.28 -0.89
C VAL A 41 -14.81 0.37 0.26
N LYS A 42 -14.37 0.75 1.47
CA LYS A 42 -15.27 0.96 2.62
C LYS A 42 -16.27 2.08 2.36
N GLN A 43 -15.83 3.24 1.88
CA GLN A 43 -16.72 4.35 1.54
C GLN A 43 -17.74 3.94 0.46
N GLY A 44 -17.31 3.28 -0.62
CA GLY A 44 -18.23 2.81 -1.65
C GLY A 44 -19.23 1.76 -1.15
N ALA A 45 -18.81 0.89 -0.23
CA ALA A 45 -19.69 -0.10 0.38
C ALA A 45 -20.69 0.52 1.37
N GLU A 46 -20.27 1.51 2.16
CA GLU A 46 -21.16 2.27 3.05
C GLU A 46 -22.21 3.06 2.24
N ASP A 47 -21.80 3.80 1.20
CA ASP A 47 -22.71 4.55 0.33
C ASP A 47 -23.76 3.64 -0.35
N LEU A 48 -23.32 2.46 -0.83
CA LEU A 48 -24.22 1.46 -1.41
C LEU A 48 -25.19 0.90 -0.37
N LYS A 49 -24.71 0.62 0.84
CA LYS A 49 -25.53 0.09 1.93
C LYS A 49 -26.55 1.13 2.42
N ASP A 50 -26.15 2.39 2.55
CA ASP A 50 -27.04 3.48 2.95
C ASP A 50 -28.11 3.75 1.88
N LYS A 51 -27.73 3.82 0.60
CA LYS A 51 -28.71 3.94 -0.49
C LYS A 51 -29.66 2.75 -0.56
N ALA A 52 -29.15 1.53 -0.40
CA ALA A 52 -29.97 0.33 -0.37
C ALA A 52 -30.93 0.33 0.83
N THR A 53 -30.44 0.69 2.02
CA THR A 53 -31.23 0.73 3.25
C THR A 53 -32.28 1.84 3.20
N GLU A 54 -31.95 3.02 2.67
CA GLU A 54 -32.90 4.12 2.49
C GLU A 54 -34.00 3.74 1.50
N THR A 55 -33.63 3.09 0.39
CA THR A 55 -34.59 2.67 -0.65
C THR A 55 -35.47 1.52 -0.16
N LEU A 56 -34.88 0.52 0.51
CA LEU A 56 -35.62 -0.59 1.13
C LEU A 56 -36.51 -0.11 2.27
N GLY A 57 -36.05 0.85 3.08
CA GLY A 57 -36.84 1.48 4.13
C GLY A 57 -38.07 2.18 3.55
N LYS A 58 -37.91 2.99 2.51
CA LYS A 58 -39.02 3.65 1.81
C LYS A 58 -40.00 2.69 1.14
N LEU A 59 -39.55 1.50 0.73
CA LEU A 59 -40.38 0.45 0.14
C LEU A 59 -41.06 -0.45 1.19
N THR A 60 -40.48 -0.55 2.38
CA THR A 60 -41.02 -1.37 3.49
C THR A 60 -42.04 -0.58 4.32
N ASP A 61 -41.93 0.75 4.37
CA ASP A 61 -42.81 1.62 5.16
C ASP A 61 -44.14 1.98 4.45
N LYS A 62 -44.43 1.40 3.26
CA LYS A 62 -45.65 1.66 2.48
C LYS A 62 -46.39 0.37 2.14
#